data_AF-A0A0G0NML2-F1
#
_entry.id   AF-A0A0G0NML2-F1
#
_cell.length_a   1.000
_cell.length_b   1.000
_cell.length_c   1.000
_cell.angle_alpha   90.00
_cell.angle_beta   90.00
_cell.angle_gamma   90.00
#
_symmetry.space_group_name_H-M   'P 1'
#
loop_
_entity.id
_entity.type
_entity.pdbx_description
1 polymer ?
#
loop_
_entity_poly.entity_id
_entity_poly.type
_entity_poly.pdbx_seq_one_letter_code
_entity_poly.pdbx_strand_id
1 'polypeptide(L)'
;MHDTDIFGVINPETKEVGFCSVMGRNKEFYGLAVYQGTEGFTILDRIASGHYIQDEARYMQKCLMMCYDKRDHISKEDMDIIKEVGVKFDNRNFWPEFKDFSPGYYPWHLNQEQVRYLTIVVEQALEALLDIRDNKDEYMAGIPNIFLVRYPQKKGSKTVWVNKYIMAPEVIKKEIMPAISAKEAIDIAQIKKEINMHSDMIWEVGSFFSPNPVRETDNNIRPFFPDLLLIVEKNSGLIMSSQLSEPGIISIQKFRQALLGTIIKHKIYPKELHTRSTRLMEIFLPITKLLGIHIVFTDQLNMFDMARDSYLQDMRFRK
;
A
#
# COMPACT_ATOMS: atom_id res chain seq x y z
N MET A 1 0.25 20.21 -17.37
CA MET A 1 0.70 18.82 -17.23
C MET A 1 -0.49 17.88 -17.16
N HIS A 2 -0.27 16.61 -17.47
CA HIS A 2 -1.15 15.49 -17.19
C HIS A 2 -0.68 14.80 -15.90
N ASP A 3 -1.57 14.05 -15.25
CA ASP A 3 -1.25 13.32 -14.02
C ASP A 3 -0.15 12.25 -14.25
N THR A 4 0.09 11.89 -15.51
CA THR A 4 1.14 10.99 -15.99
C THR A 4 2.46 11.70 -16.37
N ASP A 5 2.51 13.03 -16.36
CA ASP A 5 3.75 13.79 -16.57
C ASP A 5 4.55 13.78 -15.25
N ILE A 6 5.41 12.78 -15.05
CA ILE A 6 6.14 12.56 -13.79
C ILE A 6 7.55 13.17 -13.85
N PHE A 7 7.92 13.93 -12.83
CA PHE A 7 9.30 14.33 -12.55
C PHE A 7 9.71 13.81 -11.17
N GLY A 8 11.00 13.78 -10.86
CA GLY A 8 11.49 13.39 -9.55
C GLY A 8 12.17 14.51 -8.79
N VAL A 9 12.21 14.38 -7.47
CA VAL A 9 13.02 15.21 -6.58
C VAL A 9 13.74 14.28 -5.62
N ILE A 10 15.07 14.34 -5.56
CA ILE A 10 15.79 13.51 -4.59
C ILE A 10 15.57 14.03 -3.17
N ASN A 11 15.30 13.13 -2.22
CA ASN A 11 15.35 13.42 -0.81
C ASN A 11 16.81 13.56 -0.38
N PRO A 12 17.27 14.75 0.08
CA PRO A 12 18.66 14.94 0.46
C PRO A 12 19.07 14.14 1.70
N GLU A 13 18.13 13.73 2.55
CA GLU A 13 18.37 12.96 3.77
C GLU A 13 18.49 11.46 3.44
N THR A 14 17.47 10.88 2.79
CA THR A 14 17.42 9.43 2.51
C THR A 14 18.14 9.02 1.22
N LYS A 15 18.42 9.96 0.32
CA LYS A 15 18.94 9.76 -1.05
C LYS A 15 17.99 9.02 -1.99
N GLU A 16 16.76 8.74 -1.56
CA GLU A 16 15.73 8.19 -2.41
C GLU A 16 15.11 9.26 -3.30
N VAL A 17 14.62 8.86 -4.47
CA VAL A 17 13.89 9.76 -5.36
C VAL A 17 12.41 9.69 -5.04
N GLY A 18 11.78 10.85 -4.86
CA GLY A 18 10.33 10.97 -4.85
C GLY A 18 9.82 11.31 -6.24
N PHE A 19 9.03 10.42 -6.82
CA PHE A 19 8.38 10.60 -8.11
C PHE A 19 7.11 11.41 -7.92
N CYS A 20 7.06 12.58 -8.56
CA CYS A 20 6.07 13.61 -8.35
C CYS A 20 5.04 13.61 -9.48
N SER A 21 3.76 13.52 -9.11
CA SER A 21 2.62 13.68 -10.00
C SER A 21 1.83 14.93 -9.60
N VAL A 22 1.68 15.87 -10.55
CA VAL A 22 0.87 17.08 -10.37
C VAL A 22 -0.50 16.84 -10.98
N MET A 23 -1.52 16.83 -10.12
CA MET A 23 -2.91 16.53 -10.45
C MET A 23 -3.74 17.82 -10.48
N GLY A 24 -4.73 17.88 -11.38
CA GLY A 24 -5.57 19.07 -11.53
C GLY A 24 -6.17 19.29 -12.91
N ARG A 25 -5.71 18.54 -13.92
CA ARG A 25 -6.11 18.79 -15.31
C ARG A 25 -7.61 18.64 -15.54
N ASN A 26 -8.23 17.66 -14.89
CA ASN A 26 -9.66 17.37 -15.04
C ASN A 26 -10.55 18.20 -14.10
N LYS A 27 -9.97 19.09 -13.27
CA LYS A 27 -10.68 19.98 -12.33
C LYS A 27 -11.52 19.29 -11.24
N GLU A 28 -11.36 17.98 -11.08
CA GLU A 28 -12.05 17.19 -10.03
C GLU A 28 -11.23 17.10 -8.74
N PHE A 29 -9.89 17.08 -8.87
CA PHE A 29 -8.96 16.95 -7.76
C PHE A 29 -7.69 17.75 -8.05
N TYR A 30 -7.20 18.49 -7.06
CA TYR A 30 -5.98 19.30 -7.17
C TYR A 30 -4.98 18.84 -6.12
N GLY A 31 -3.76 18.50 -6.55
CA GLY A 31 -2.72 18.09 -5.62
C GLY A 31 -1.39 17.72 -6.25
N LEU A 32 -0.42 17.43 -5.40
CA LEU A 32 0.91 16.95 -5.68
C LEU A 32 1.13 15.67 -4.86
N ALA A 33 1.25 14.53 -5.55
CA ALA A 33 1.62 13.27 -4.93
C ALA A 33 3.11 13.00 -5.13
N VAL A 34 3.78 12.51 -4.09
CA VAL A 34 5.22 12.22 -4.04
C VAL A 34 5.41 10.75 -3.68
N TYR A 35 5.62 9.91 -4.69
CA TYR A 35 5.82 8.47 -4.56
C TYR A 35 7.30 8.20 -4.25
N GLN A 36 7.59 7.83 -3.00
CA GLN A 36 8.95 7.75 -2.48
C GLN A 36 9.62 6.41 -2.80
N GLY A 37 10.84 6.48 -3.33
CA GLY A 37 11.72 5.34 -3.53
C GLY A 37 11.15 4.30 -4.51
N THR A 38 11.73 3.10 -4.47
CA THR A 38 11.31 1.99 -5.33
C THR A 38 9.90 1.51 -5.01
N GLU A 39 9.50 1.49 -3.74
CA GLU A 39 8.15 1.08 -3.34
C GLU A 39 7.08 2.03 -3.88
N GLY A 40 7.27 3.35 -3.68
CA GLY A 40 6.35 4.35 -4.22
C GLY A 40 6.29 4.30 -5.74
N PHE A 41 7.44 4.19 -6.41
CA PHE A 41 7.49 4.06 -7.86
C PHE A 41 6.73 2.83 -8.36
N THR A 42 6.87 1.68 -7.69
CA THR A 42 6.16 0.45 -8.05
C THR A 42 4.65 0.63 -8.01
N ILE A 43 4.14 1.38 -7.04
CA ILE A 43 2.70 1.70 -6.96
C ILE A 43 2.30 2.66 -8.08
N LEU A 44 3.10 3.69 -8.33
CA LEU A 44 2.86 4.64 -9.43
C LEU A 44 2.80 3.94 -10.80
N ASP A 45 3.74 3.03 -11.08
CA ASP A 45 3.79 2.26 -12.32
C ASP A 45 2.58 1.33 -12.49
N ARG A 46 2.13 0.68 -11.41
CA ARG A 46 0.88 -0.11 -11.43
C ARG A 46 -0.35 0.74 -11.73
N ILE A 47 -0.43 1.93 -11.14
CA ILE A 47 -1.54 2.86 -11.40
C ILE A 47 -1.51 3.33 -12.86
N ALA A 48 -0.35 3.75 -13.35
CA ALA A 48 -0.17 4.25 -14.71
C ALA A 48 -0.45 3.19 -15.79
N SER A 49 -0.09 1.93 -15.52
CA SER A 49 -0.31 0.81 -16.44
C SER A 49 -1.72 0.21 -16.39
N GLY A 50 -2.60 0.69 -15.50
CA GLY A 50 -3.95 0.15 -15.33
C GLY A 50 -4.02 -1.22 -14.65
N HIS A 51 -2.90 -1.73 -14.14
CA HIS A 51 -2.83 -3.01 -13.41
C HIS A 51 -3.17 -2.84 -11.93
N TYR A 52 -4.35 -2.30 -11.63
CA TYR A 52 -4.87 -2.21 -10.26
C TYR A 52 -6.36 -2.53 -10.18
N ILE A 53 -6.74 -3.23 -9.11
CA ILE A 53 -8.16 -3.40 -8.75
C ILE A 53 -8.59 -2.10 -8.06
N GLN A 54 -9.61 -1.43 -8.59
CA GLN A 54 -10.03 -0.10 -8.13
C GLN A 54 -10.32 -0.05 -6.62
N ASP A 55 -10.91 -1.12 -6.07
CA ASP A 55 -11.18 -1.26 -4.64
C ASP A 55 -9.91 -1.44 -3.80
N GLU A 56 -8.83 -1.98 -4.37
CA GLU A 56 -7.54 -2.16 -3.68
C GLU A 56 -6.65 -0.91 -3.76
N ALA A 57 -6.82 -0.07 -4.78
CA ALA A 57 -5.98 1.10 -5.03
C ALA A 57 -5.89 2.05 -3.83
N ARG A 58 -7.00 2.24 -3.11
CA ARG A 58 -7.06 3.08 -1.90
C ARG A 58 -6.20 2.55 -0.75
N TYR A 59 -5.94 1.24 -0.72
CA TYR A 59 -5.14 0.60 0.34
C TYR A 59 -3.68 0.43 -0.07
N MET A 60 -3.34 0.61 -1.35
CA MET A 60 -1.99 0.37 -1.86
C MET A 60 -1.15 1.64 -2.02
N GLN A 61 -1.72 2.83 -1.81
CA GLN A 61 -1.00 4.08 -2.00
C GLN A 61 0.24 4.17 -1.09
N LYS A 62 1.37 4.54 -1.68
CA LYS A 62 2.65 4.81 -1.00
C LYS A 62 3.19 6.16 -1.46
N CYS A 63 2.63 7.24 -0.91
CA CYS A 63 3.04 8.60 -1.27
C CYS A 63 2.82 9.62 -0.14
N LEU A 64 3.57 10.72 -0.18
CA LEU A 64 3.15 11.94 0.52
C LEU A 64 2.27 12.74 -0.44
N MET A 65 1.27 13.40 0.08
CA MET A 65 0.36 14.18 -0.74
C MET A 65 0.14 15.55 -0.13
N MET A 66 0.30 16.57 -0.95
CA MET A 66 -0.31 17.87 -0.74
C MET A 66 -1.54 17.93 -1.64
N CYS A 67 -2.73 18.08 -1.09
CA CYS A 67 -3.94 18.23 -1.87
C CYS A 67 -4.77 19.40 -1.35
N TYR A 68 -5.85 19.72 -2.07
CA TYR A 68 -6.79 20.75 -1.67
C TYR A 68 -8.18 20.15 -1.49
N ASP A 69 -8.86 20.56 -0.42
CA ASP A 69 -10.26 20.22 -0.18
C ASP A 69 -11.05 21.47 0.26
N LYS A 70 -12.33 21.28 0.54
CA LYS A 70 -13.20 22.28 1.14
C LYS A 70 -12.78 22.51 2.59
N ARG A 71 -12.85 23.76 3.03
CA ARG A 71 -12.61 24.18 4.42
C ARG A 71 -13.33 23.29 5.44
N ASP A 72 -14.53 22.85 5.13
CA ASP A 72 -15.39 22.09 6.03
C ASP A 72 -14.96 20.62 6.17
N HIS A 73 -14.05 20.15 5.31
CA HIS A 73 -13.48 18.80 5.37
C HIS A 73 -12.12 18.76 6.06
N ILE A 74 -11.47 19.92 6.25
CA ILE A 74 -10.16 20.01 6.90
C ILE A 74 -10.27 19.55 8.35
N SER A 75 -9.36 18.67 8.74
CA SER A 75 -9.30 18.15 10.11
C SER A 75 -9.11 19.27 11.14
N LYS A 76 -9.52 19.04 12.39
CA LYS A 76 -9.35 20.02 13.46
C LYS A 76 -7.87 20.30 13.70
N GLU A 77 -7.05 19.26 13.67
CA GLU A 77 -5.60 19.30 13.85
C GLU A 77 -4.93 20.18 12.78
N ASP A 78 -5.28 19.97 11.50
CA ASP A 78 -4.76 20.78 10.39
C ASP A 78 -5.26 22.24 10.49
N MET A 79 -6.52 22.45 10.90
CA MET A 79 -7.07 23.78 11.11
C MET A 79 -6.37 24.55 12.23
N ASP A 80 -5.94 23.87 13.30
CA ASP A 80 -5.24 24.51 14.41
C ASP A 80 -3.81 24.91 14.00
N ILE A 81 -3.12 24.09 13.18
CA ILE A 81 -1.83 24.47 12.55
C ILE A 81 -2.00 25.71 11.66
N ILE A 82 -3.03 25.74 10.79
CA ILE A 82 -3.26 26.88 9.89
C ILE A 82 -3.47 28.18 10.69
N LYS A 83 -4.22 28.12 11.80
CA LYS A 83 -4.43 29.28 12.69
C LYS A 83 -3.14 29.73 13.36
N GLU A 84 -2.32 28.79 13.81
CA GLU A 84 -1.04 29.08 14.48
C GLU A 84 -0.06 29.78 13.53
N VAL A 85 0.05 29.31 12.28
CA VAL A 85 0.90 29.94 11.26
C VAL A 85 0.33 31.29 10.79
N GLY A 86 -0.99 31.50 10.91
CA GLY A 86 -1.65 32.78 10.61
C GLY A 86 -1.89 33.03 9.12
N VAL A 87 -1.83 32.00 8.27
CA VAL A 87 -2.14 32.10 6.84
C VAL A 87 -3.64 32.19 6.64
N LYS A 88 -4.07 33.03 5.68
CA LYS A 88 -5.47 33.16 5.27
C LYS A 88 -5.67 32.59 3.87
N PHE A 89 -6.75 31.84 3.70
CA PHE A 89 -7.19 31.32 2.41
C PHE A 89 -8.57 31.89 2.07
N ASP A 90 -8.67 32.60 0.95
CA ASP A 90 -9.90 33.28 0.55
C ASP A 90 -10.89 32.35 -0.17
N ASN A 91 -10.41 31.23 -0.72
CA ASN A 91 -11.23 30.27 -1.43
C ASN A 91 -11.61 29.09 -0.52
N ARG A 92 -12.90 29.00 -0.16
CA ARG A 92 -13.43 27.93 0.70
C ARG A 92 -13.26 26.52 0.11
N ASN A 93 -13.02 26.38 -1.19
CA ASN A 93 -12.85 25.09 -1.87
C ASN A 93 -11.37 24.71 -2.09
N PHE A 94 -10.40 25.54 -1.66
CA PHE A 94 -8.97 25.30 -1.87
C PHE A 94 -8.19 25.45 -0.57
N TRP A 95 -8.52 24.62 0.41
CA TRP A 95 -7.79 24.54 1.68
C TRP A 95 -6.79 23.39 1.62
N PRO A 96 -5.50 23.63 1.94
CA PRO A 96 -4.48 22.63 1.77
C PRO A 96 -4.58 21.55 2.85
N GLU A 97 -4.35 20.31 2.44
CA GLU A 97 -4.14 19.17 3.31
C GLU A 97 -2.82 18.49 2.97
N PHE A 98 -2.16 17.97 4.01
CA PHE A 98 -0.91 17.26 3.89
C PHE A 98 -1.06 15.88 4.52
N LYS A 99 -0.96 14.84 3.69
CA LYS A 99 -1.24 13.47 4.14
C LYS A 99 -0.13 12.52 3.73
N ASP A 100 0.24 11.65 4.66
CA ASP A 100 0.99 10.43 4.39
C ASP A 100 -0.01 9.36 4.00
N PHE A 101 0.14 8.82 2.80
CA PHE A 101 -0.50 7.60 2.36
C PHE A 101 0.51 6.46 2.46
N SER A 102 0.34 5.65 3.52
CA SER A 102 1.10 4.43 3.72
C SER A 102 0.18 3.22 3.47
N PRO A 103 0.62 2.21 2.71
CA PRO A 103 -0.22 1.08 2.33
C PRO A 103 -0.87 0.39 3.53
N GLY A 104 -2.16 0.14 3.45
CA GLY A 104 -2.98 -0.48 4.48
C GLY A 104 -3.32 0.44 5.67
N TYR A 105 -2.75 1.64 5.76
CA TYR A 105 -3.04 2.58 6.84
C TYR A 105 -4.03 3.67 6.43
N TYR A 106 -4.76 4.21 7.39
CA TYR A 106 -5.62 5.37 7.18
C TYR A 106 -4.75 6.60 6.83
N PRO A 107 -5.15 7.49 5.90
CA PRO A 107 -4.39 8.71 5.61
C PRO A 107 -4.11 9.52 6.88
N TRP A 108 -2.87 9.96 7.06
CA TRP A 108 -2.42 10.49 8.36
C TRP A 108 -1.61 11.77 8.20
N HIS A 109 -1.46 12.52 9.29
CA HIS A 109 -0.62 13.72 9.30
C HIS A 109 0.85 13.37 9.05
N LEU A 110 1.59 14.34 8.51
CA LEU A 110 3.00 14.20 8.24
C LEU A 110 3.83 14.31 9.52
N ASN A 111 4.91 13.53 9.59
CA ASN A 111 5.95 13.71 10.61
C ASN A 111 6.97 14.80 10.19
N GLN A 112 7.88 15.17 11.11
CA GLN A 112 8.83 16.26 10.88
C GLN A 112 9.74 16.04 9.66
N GLU A 113 10.18 14.81 9.40
CA GLU A 113 11.02 14.48 8.24
C GLU A 113 10.24 14.60 6.94
N GLN A 114 9.02 14.06 6.91
CA GLN A 114 8.11 14.13 5.78
C GLN A 114 7.75 15.59 5.45
N VAL A 115 7.53 16.44 6.46
CA VAL A 115 7.29 17.88 6.26
C VAL A 115 8.51 18.53 5.62
N ARG A 116 9.73 18.32 6.14
CA ARG A 116 10.95 18.89 5.54
C ARG A 116 11.10 18.48 4.07
N TYR A 117 10.89 17.21 3.79
CA TYR A 117 11.03 16.71 2.42
C TYR A 117 9.93 17.23 1.50
N LEU A 118 8.66 17.22 1.92
CA LEU A 118 7.57 17.73 1.11
C LEU A 118 7.72 19.23 0.82
N THR A 119 8.24 20.02 1.75
CA THR A 119 8.59 21.43 1.50
C THR A 119 9.60 21.57 0.36
N ILE A 120 10.68 20.80 0.38
CA ILE A 120 11.67 20.78 -0.71
C ILE A 120 11.00 20.39 -2.02
N VAL A 121 10.14 19.38 -2.00
CA VAL A 121 9.44 18.91 -3.20
C VAL A 121 8.51 19.98 -3.76
N VAL A 122 7.77 20.70 -2.92
CA VAL A 122 6.90 21.80 -3.37
C VAL A 122 7.71 22.94 -4.00
N GLU A 123 8.82 23.34 -3.37
CA GLU A 123 9.74 24.35 -3.94
C GLU A 123 10.30 23.90 -5.30
N GLN A 124 10.77 22.65 -5.39
CA GLN A 124 11.33 22.14 -6.64
C GLN A 124 10.27 21.85 -7.70
N ALA A 125 9.03 21.55 -7.30
CA ALA A 125 7.92 21.42 -8.22
C ALA A 125 7.64 22.76 -8.89
N LEU A 126 7.60 23.87 -8.15
CA LEU A 126 7.39 25.21 -8.74
C LEU A 126 8.45 25.55 -9.79
N GLU A 127 9.72 25.30 -9.50
CA GLU A 127 10.82 25.50 -10.45
C GLU A 127 10.70 24.59 -11.68
N ALA A 128 10.48 23.28 -11.47
CA ALA A 128 10.34 22.33 -12.56
C ALA A 128 9.12 22.65 -13.45
N LEU A 129 8.01 23.08 -12.85
CA LEU A 129 6.80 23.45 -13.58
C LEU A 129 7.00 24.66 -14.49
N LEU A 130 7.80 25.64 -14.06
CA LEU A 130 8.14 26.79 -14.90
C LEU A 130 8.95 26.35 -16.12
N ASP A 131 9.97 25.51 -15.91
CA ASP A 131 10.79 24.96 -16.99
C ASP A 131 9.97 24.10 -17.97
N ILE A 132 9.13 23.20 -17.44
CA ILE A 132 8.30 22.26 -18.23
C ILE A 132 7.22 23.02 -19.02
N ARG A 133 6.64 24.09 -18.47
CA ARG A 133 5.61 24.87 -19.18
C ARG A 133 6.15 25.40 -20.50
N ASP A 134 7.40 25.86 -20.49
CA ASP A 134 8.00 26.57 -21.62
C ASP A 134 8.77 25.60 -22.56
N ASN A 135 9.20 24.43 -22.08
CA ASN A 135 10.02 23.47 -22.83
C ASN A 135 9.60 21.99 -22.63
N LYS A 136 8.29 21.70 -22.61
CA LYS A 136 7.77 20.36 -22.25
C LYS A 136 8.45 19.22 -23.00
N ASP A 137 8.56 19.29 -24.32
CA ASP A 137 9.08 18.20 -25.15
C ASP A 137 10.58 17.93 -24.89
N GLU A 138 11.34 18.95 -24.52
CA GLU A 138 12.77 18.81 -24.17
C GLU A 138 12.94 18.16 -22.78
N TYR A 139 12.09 18.51 -21.83
CA TYR A 139 12.18 18.07 -20.44
C TYR A 139 11.49 16.72 -20.18
N MET A 140 10.49 16.40 -20.98
CA MET A 140 9.62 15.23 -20.85
C MET A 140 9.59 14.44 -22.16
N ALA A 141 10.75 14.29 -22.81
CA ALA A 141 10.93 13.69 -24.15
C ALA A 141 10.39 12.25 -24.32
N GLY A 142 9.66 11.71 -23.34
CA GLY A 142 8.86 10.50 -23.49
C GLY A 142 9.69 9.23 -23.59
N ILE A 143 10.96 9.26 -23.15
CA ILE A 143 11.78 8.06 -23.12
C ILE A 143 11.24 7.15 -22.01
N PRO A 144 10.79 5.92 -22.34
CA PRO A 144 10.23 5.01 -21.34
C PRO A 144 11.22 4.76 -20.20
N ASN A 145 10.72 4.79 -18.96
CA ASN A 145 11.50 4.55 -17.76
C ASN A 145 12.67 5.53 -17.52
N ILE A 146 12.68 6.70 -18.14
CA ILE A 146 13.64 7.77 -17.82
C ILE A 146 12.89 8.97 -17.28
N PHE A 147 13.31 9.44 -16.10
CA PHE A 147 12.67 10.54 -15.40
C PHE A 147 13.64 11.70 -15.24
N LEU A 148 13.14 12.91 -15.47
CA LEU A 148 13.81 14.14 -15.08
C LEU A 148 13.76 14.27 -13.56
N VAL A 149 14.92 14.38 -12.92
CA VAL A 149 15.03 14.45 -11.46
C VAL A 149 15.87 15.63 -11.02
N ARG A 150 15.35 16.36 -10.03
CA ARG A 150 15.99 17.51 -9.39
C ARG A 150 16.98 17.02 -8.33
N TYR A 151 18.24 17.41 -8.45
CA TYR A 151 19.33 17.10 -7.51
C TYR A 151 19.94 18.36 -6.90
N PRO A 152 20.21 18.39 -5.58
CA PRO A 152 20.96 19.46 -4.97
C PRO A 152 22.46 19.28 -5.26
N GLN A 153 23.12 20.36 -5.63
CA GLN A 153 24.57 20.46 -5.82
C GLN A 153 25.12 21.61 -4.98
N LYS A 154 26.15 21.33 -4.18
CA LYS A 154 26.86 22.39 -3.46
C LYS A 154 27.74 23.17 -4.44
N LYS A 155 27.53 24.49 -4.52
CA LYS A 155 28.43 25.44 -5.17
C LYS A 155 28.89 26.44 -4.11
N GLY A 156 30.04 26.15 -3.49
CA GLY A 156 30.53 26.91 -2.33
C GLY A 156 29.60 26.75 -1.13
N SER A 157 29.14 27.88 -0.57
CA SER A 157 28.18 27.91 0.54
C SER A 157 26.71 27.80 0.11
N LYS A 158 26.41 27.82 -1.20
CA LYS A 158 25.04 27.76 -1.73
C LYS A 158 24.70 26.37 -2.26
N THR A 159 23.46 25.97 -2.06
CA THR A 159 22.87 24.79 -2.73
C THR A 159 22.18 25.26 -4.00
N VAL A 160 22.57 24.69 -5.14
CA VAL A 160 21.93 24.91 -6.43
C VAL A 160 21.31 23.60 -6.89
N TRP A 161 20.09 23.65 -7.43
CA TRP A 161 19.41 22.47 -7.95
C TRP A 161 19.65 22.31 -9.44
N VAL A 162 19.94 21.08 -9.87
CA VAL A 162 20.21 20.73 -11.27
C VAL A 162 19.33 19.58 -11.71
N ASN A 163 19.07 19.52 -13.01
CA ASN A 163 18.33 18.45 -13.65
C ASN A 163 19.25 17.28 -14.00
N LYS A 164 18.80 16.06 -13.72
CA LYS A 164 19.43 14.82 -14.18
C LYS A 164 18.37 13.87 -14.71
N TYR A 165 18.68 13.19 -15.80
CA TYR A 165 17.87 12.09 -16.28
C TYR A 165 18.34 10.80 -15.62
N ILE A 166 17.43 10.12 -14.93
CA ILE A 166 17.73 8.83 -14.29
C ILE A 166 16.80 7.77 -14.84
N MET A 167 17.30 6.54 -14.90
CA MET A 167 16.43 5.40 -15.14
C MET A 167 15.55 5.15 -13.92
N ALA A 168 14.35 4.64 -14.17
CA ALA A 168 13.45 4.11 -13.17
C ALA A 168 14.20 3.11 -12.25
N PRO A 169 13.94 3.12 -10.94
CA PRO A 169 14.49 2.10 -10.07
C PRO A 169 14.00 0.73 -10.53
N GLU A 170 14.89 -0.26 -10.51
CA GLU A 170 14.48 -1.64 -10.70
C GLU A 170 13.48 -2.01 -9.60
N VAL A 171 12.32 -2.53 -9.97
CA VAL A 171 11.33 -3.03 -9.03
C VAL A 171 11.88 -4.33 -8.44
N ILE A 172 12.69 -4.21 -7.38
CA ILE A 172 13.22 -5.36 -6.66
C ILE A 172 12.08 -5.98 -5.85
N LYS A 173 11.44 -6.99 -6.45
CA LYS A 173 10.45 -7.82 -5.76
C LYS A 173 11.17 -8.70 -4.74
N LYS A 174 11.02 -8.37 -3.45
CA LYS A 174 10.70 -9.33 -2.38
C LYS A 174 10.53 -8.58 -1.07
N GLU A 175 9.30 -8.57 -0.55
CA GLU A 175 9.14 -8.49 0.90
C GLU A 175 10.05 -9.57 1.51
N ILE A 176 10.88 -9.22 2.49
CA ILE A 176 11.70 -10.21 3.18
C ILE A 176 10.75 -11.14 3.92
N MET A 177 10.54 -12.32 3.36
CA MET A 177 9.69 -13.34 3.96
C MET A 177 10.38 -13.84 5.24
N PRO A 178 9.78 -13.68 6.42
CA PRO A 178 10.36 -14.18 7.66
C PRO A 178 10.49 -15.70 7.59
N ALA A 179 11.58 -16.20 8.18
CA ALA A 179 11.78 -17.63 8.39
C ALA A 179 10.65 -18.23 9.26
N ILE A 180 10.53 -19.55 9.25
CA ILE A 180 9.62 -20.28 10.14
C ILE A 180 10.02 -19.99 11.59
N SER A 181 9.07 -19.50 12.37
CA SER A 181 9.21 -19.25 13.81
C SER A 181 9.20 -20.54 14.62
N ALA A 182 9.69 -20.46 15.86
CA ALA A 182 9.68 -21.59 16.79
C ALA A 182 8.26 -22.14 17.03
N LYS A 183 7.26 -21.26 17.13
CA LYS A 183 5.86 -21.65 17.32
C LYS A 183 5.32 -22.42 16.11
N GLU A 184 5.57 -21.92 14.91
CA GLU A 184 5.15 -22.59 13.67
C GLU A 184 5.83 -23.96 13.53
N ALA A 185 7.10 -24.09 13.90
CA ALA A 185 7.80 -25.38 13.87
C ALA A 185 7.16 -26.41 14.83
N ILE A 186 6.77 -25.97 16.03
CA ILE A 186 6.05 -26.81 17.01
C ILE A 186 4.71 -27.26 16.44
N ASP A 187 3.93 -26.35 15.86
CA ASP A 187 2.61 -26.66 15.28
C ASP A 187 2.72 -27.63 14.10
N ILE A 188 3.73 -27.44 13.23
CA ILE A 188 4.02 -28.36 12.12
C ILE A 188 4.35 -29.76 12.65
N ALA A 189 5.16 -29.87 13.71
CA ALA A 189 5.49 -31.15 14.33
C ALA A 189 4.25 -31.82 14.95
N GLN A 190 3.39 -31.06 15.61
CA GLN A 190 2.13 -31.55 16.16
C GLN A 190 1.21 -32.09 15.05
N ILE A 191 0.99 -31.32 13.98
CA ILE A 191 0.15 -31.72 12.84
C ILE A 191 0.62 -33.05 12.27
N LYS A 192 1.93 -33.20 12.01
CA LYS A 192 2.51 -34.44 11.47
C LYS A 192 2.34 -35.65 12.38
N LYS A 193 2.27 -35.44 13.70
CA LYS A 193 2.15 -36.51 14.69
C LYS A 193 0.68 -36.94 14.89
N GLU A 194 -0.23 -35.98 14.92
CA GLU A 194 -1.59 -36.17 15.44
C GLU A 194 -2.65 -36.30 14.34
N ILE A 195 -2.36 -35.84 13.11
CA ILE A 195 -3.35 -35.77 12.03
C ILE A 195 -2.95 -36.73 10.92
N ASN A 196 -3.70 -37.84 10.82
CA ASN A 196 -3.54 -38.85 9.76
C ASN A 196 -4.67 -38.80 8.73
N MET A 197 -5.71 -37.98 8.97
CA MET A 197 -6.87 -37.91 8.09
C MET A 197 -6.59 -36.93 6.96
N HIS A 198 -6.15 -37.48 5.83
CA HIS A 198 -6.12 -36.77 4.56
C HIS A 198 -7.54 -36.66 4.00
N SER A 199 -7.96 -35.45 3.67
CA SER A 199 -9.25 -35.19 3.05
C SER A 199 -9.06 -34.82 1.59
N ASP A 200 -10.06 -35.07 0.75
CA ASP A 200 -10.14 -34.51 -0.61
C ASP A 200 -10.61 -33.05 -0.62
N MET A 201 -10.68 -32.40 0.55
CA MET A 201 -11.10 -31.00 0.64
C MET A 201 -10.08 -30.09 -0.01
N ILE A 202 -10.60 -29.10 -0.74
CA ILE A 202 -9.84 -28.00 -1.30
C ILE A 202 -10.24 -26.76 -0.51
N TRP A 203 -9.25 -26.01 -0.05
CA TRP A 203 -9.49 -24.74 0.62
C TRP A 203 -9.10 -23.59 -0.31
N GLU A 204 -10.04 -22.69 -0.54
CA GLU A 204 -9.80 -21.40 -1.20
C GLU A 204 -9.30 -20.41 -0.15
N VAL A 205 -8.18 -19.75 -0.44
CA VAL A 205 -7.51 -18.83 0.46
C VAL A 205 -7.25 -17.51 -0.23
N GLY A 206 -7.80 -16.46 0.35
CA GLY A 206 -7.62 -15.09 -0.10
C GLY A 206 -7.59 -14.13 1.07
N SER A 207 -7.11 -12.92 0.83
CA SER A 207 -7.17 -11.83 1.80
C SER A 207 -7.60 -10.54 1.12
N PHE A 208 -8.19 -9.65 1.90
CA PHE A 208 -8.67 -8.35 1.44
C PHE A 208 -8.76 -7.37 2.61
N PHE A 209 -8.67 -6.08 2.33
CA PHE A 209 -8.78 -5.07 3.36
C PHE A 209 -10.24 -4.88 3.79
N SER A 210 -10.48 -4.89 5.10
CA SER A 210 -11.75 -4.45 5.66
C SER A 210 -11.93 -2.94 5.44
N PRO A 211 -13.11 -2.47 4.99
CA PRO A 211 -13.29 -1.07 4.61
C PRO A 211 -13.33 -0.10 5.79
N ASN A 212 -13.55 -0.61 7.00
CA ASN A 212 -13.65 0.19 8.21
C ASN A 212 -12.29 0.20 8.92
N PRO A 213 -11.64 1.37 9.06
CA PRO A 213 -10.37 1.45 9.75
C PRO A 213 -10.57 1.16 11.23
N VAL A 214 -9.63 0.44 11.82
CA VAL A 214 -9.57 0.19 13.25
C VAL A 214 -8.36 0.90 13.83
N ARG A 215 -8.41 1.18 15.13
CA ARG A 215 -7.32 1.76 15.89
C ARG A 215 -7.19 1.00 17.19
N GLU A 216 -5.97 0.87 17.68
CA GLU A 216 -5.73 0.44 19.06
C GLU A 216 -6.29 1.48 20.04
N THR A 217 -6.33 1.17 21.33
CA THR A 217 -6.97 2.04 22.35
C THR A 217 -6.28 3.40 22.52
N ASP A 218 -5.03 3.55 22.07
CA ASP A 218 -4.33 4.84 22.06
C ASP A 218 -4.75 5.67 20.83
N ASN A 219 -5.33 6.84 21.08
CA ASN A 219 -5.80 7.76 20.05
C ASN A 219 -4.68 8.36 19.19
N ASN A 220 -3.42 8.31 19.65
CA ASN A 220 -2.26 8.80 18.91
C ASN A 220 -1.72 7.78 17.90
N ILE A 221 -2.17 6.53 17.95
CA ILE A 221 -1.78 5.51 16.99
C ILE A 221 -2.59 5.68 15.72
N ARG A 222 -1.90 5.73 14.58
CA ARG A 222 -2.51 5.80 13.25
C ARG A 222 -3.46 4.62 13.01
N PRO A 223 -4.75 4.85 12.70
CA PRO A 223 -5.66 3.79 12.31
C PRO A 223 -5.19 3.07 11.06
N PHE A 224 -5.60 1.82 10.91
CA PHE A 224 -5.31 1.02 9.73
C PHE A 224 -6.55 0.27 9.26
N PHE A 225 -6.54 -0.10 7.99
CA PHE A 225 -7.53 -1.02 7.41
C PHE A 225 -7.03 -2.45 7.66
N PRO A 226 -7.74 -3.28 8.43
CA PRO A 226 -7.31 -4.64 8.68
C PRO A 226 -7.22 -5.47 7.39
N ASP A 227 -6.14 -6.23 7.21
CA ASP A 227 -6.06 -7.28 6.19
C ASP A 227 -6.77 -8.53 6.74
N LEU A 228 -7.90 -8.91 6.12
CA LEU A 228 -8.73 -10.04 6.52
C LEU A 228 -8.42 -11.24 5.62
N LEU A 229 -7.76 -12.25 6.18
CA LEU A 229 -7.61 -13.55 5.56
C LEU A 229 -8.87 -14.39 5.80
N LEU A 230 -9.37 -15.03 4.74
CA LEU A 230 -10.35 -16.10 4.83
C LEU A 230 -9.78 -17.40 4.26
N ILE A 231 -10.08 -18.50 4.94
CA ILE A 231 -9.87 -19.87 4.44
C ILE A 231 -11.25 -20.49 4.32
N VAL A 232 -11.68 -20.82 3.10
CA VAL A 232 -13.04 -21.27 2.80
C VAL A 232 -12.97 -22.64 2.12
N GLU A 233 -13.78 -23.60 2.58
CA GLU A 233 -13.86 -24.91 1.92
C GLU A 233 -14.64 -24.78 0.61
N LYS A 234 -14.03 -25.27 -0.48
CA LYS A 234 -14.46 -24.99 -1.86
C LYS A 234 -15.85 -25.51 -2.23
N ASN A 235 -16.29 -26.64 -1.68
CA ASN A 235 -17.55 -27.26 -2.08
C ASN A 235 -18.75 -26.77 -1.27
N SER A 236 -18.58 -26.63 0.05
CA SER A 236 -19.63 -26.25 0.99
C SER A 236 -19.71 -24.74 1.22
N GLY A 237 -18.65 -23.99 0.94
CA GLY A 237 -18.55 -22.57 1.27
C GLY A 237 -18.35 -22.32 2.76
N LEU A 238 -18.05 -23.38 3.55
CA LEU A 238 -17.79 -23.24 4.97
C LEU A 238 -16.51 -22.43 5.21
N ILE A 239 -16.62 -21.35 5.98
CA ILE A 239 -15.47 -20.56 6.42
C ILE A 239 -14.74 -21.35 7.51
N MET A 240 -13.60 -21.93 7.13
CA MET A 240 -12.72 -22.71 8.01
C MET A 240 -11.89 -21.82 8.94
N SER A 241 -11.58 -20.60 8.48
CA SER A 241 -10.82 -19.62 9.25
C SER A 241 -11.11 -18.20 8.78
N SER A 242 -11.07 -17.27 9.73
CA SER A 242 -11.05 -15.83 9.49
C SER A 242 -10.01 -15.19 10.40
N GLN A 243 -9.05 -14.47 9.84
CA GLN A 243 -7.97 -13.85 10.61
C GLN A 243 -7.77 -12.40 10.19
N LEU A 244 -7.95 -11.48 11.15
CA LEU A 244 -7.62 -10.06 10.97
C LEU A 244 -6.15 -9.82 11.30
N SER A 245 -5.51 -8.94 10.55
CA SER A 245 -4.16 -8.48 10.82
C SER A 245 -4.00 -6.98 10.56
N GLU A 246 -3.07 -6.38 11.28
CA GLU A 246 -2.42 -5.13 10.88
C GLU A 246 -1.69 -5.33 9.54
N PRO A 247 -1.54 -4.27 8.72
CA PRO A 247 -0.72 -4.30 7.52
C PRO A 247 0.75 -4.63 7.81
N GLY A 248 1.47 -5.07 6.78
CA GLY A 248 2.91 -5.32 6.85
C GLY A 248 3.28 -6.69 7.41
N ILE A 249 4.50 -6.82 7.95
CA ILE A 249 5.14 -8.11 8.26
C ILE A 249 4.38 -8.96 9.29
N ILE A 250 3.62 -8.34 10.19
CA ILE A 250 2.83 -9.03 11.23
C ILE A 250 1.78 -9.96 10.60
N SER A 251 1.19 -9.53 9.48
CA SER A 251 0.20 -10.33 8.75
C SER A 251 0.74 -11.67 8.27
N ILE A 252 2.04 -11.76 7.94
CA ILE A 252 2.66 -13.02 7.51
C ILE A 252 2.55 -14.06 8.61
N GLN A 253 2.92 -13.70 9.84
CA GLN A 253 2.87 -14.61 10.99
C GLN A 253 1.43 -14.97 11.36
N LYS A 254 0.53 -13.99 11.43
CA LYS A 254 -0.89 -14.22 11.75
C LYS A 254 -1.56 -15.14 10.73
N PHE A 255 -1.28 -14.96 9.44
CA PHE A 255 -1.88 -15.77 8.39
C PHE A 255 -1.36 -17.21 8.41
N ARG A 256 -0.05 -17.40 8.57
CA ARG A 256 0.55 -18.72 8.75
C ARG A 256 -0.02 -19.46 9.96
N GLN A 257 -0.15 -18.76 11.09
CA GLN A 257 -0.79 -19.31 12.30
C GLN A 257 -2.26 -19.63 12.08
N ALA A 258 -3.01 -18.84 11.31
CA ALA A 258 -4.38 -19.13 10.96
C ALA A 258 -4.50 -20.45 10.18
N LEU A 259 -3.62 -20.69 9.19
CA LEU A 259 -3.60 -21.95 8.45
C LEU A 259 -3.29 -23.15 9.36
N LEU A 260 -2.19 -23.07 10.13
CA LEU A 260 -1.78 -24.14 11.05
C LEU A 260 -2.85 -24.42 12.11
N GLY A 261 -3.39 -23.36 12.71
CA GLY A 261 -4.43 -23.42 13.72
C GLY A 261 -5.71 -24.04 13.18
N THR A 262 -6.11 -23.74 11.94
CA THR A 262 -7.26 -24.37 11.28
C THR A 262 -7.05 -25.87 11.07
N ILE A 263 -5.86 -26.29 10.62
CA ILE A 263 -5.54 -27.73 10.47
C ILE A 263 -5.61 -28.44 11.82
N ILE A 264 -5.00 -27.86 12.88
CA ILE A 264 -5.02 -28.43 14.24
C ILE A 264 -6.45 -28.51 14.80
N LYS A 265 -7.20 -27.41 14.70
CA LYS A 265 -8.55 -27.28 15.27
C LYS A 265 -9.52 -28.29 14.64
N HIS A 266 -9.50 -28.39 13.31
CA HIS A 266 -10.43 -29.26 12.59
C HIS A 266 -9.90 -30.68 12.42
N LYS A 267 -8.61 -30.92 12.71
CA LYS A 267 -7.91 -32.20 12.47
C LYS A 267 -8.08 -32.70 11.03
N ILE A 268 -8.09 -31.76 10.08
CA ILE A 268 -8.27 -32.02 8.66
C ILE A 268 -7.03 -31.59 7.91
N TYR A 269 -6.52 -32.49 7.09
CA TYR A 269 -5.49 -32.19 6.10
C TYR A 269 -6.16 -31.85 4.76
N PRO A 270 -6.12 -30.59 4.29
CA PRO A 270 -6.62 -30.27 2.96
C PRO A 270 -5.71 -30.91 1.89
N LYS A 271 -6.31 -31.32 0.79
CA LYS A 271 -5.57 -31.82 -0.37
C LYS A 271 -4.79 -30.67 -1.04
N GLU A 272 -5.48 -29.55 -1.23
CA GLU A 272 -4.95 -28.39 -1.93
C GLU A 272 -5.37 -27.08 -1.27
N LEU A 273 -4.49 -26.09 -1.36
CA LEU A 273 -4.77 -24.69 -1.05
C LEU A 273 -4.80 -23.90 -2.37
N HIS A 274 -5.95 -23.34 -2.71
CA HIS A 274 -6.15 -22.54 -3.92
C HIS A 274 -6.04 -21.06 -3.57
N THR A 275 -5.23 -20.30 -4.30
CA THR A 275 -5.14 -18.85 -4.13
C THR A 275 -4.86 -18.15 -5.46
N ARG A 276 -5.30 -16.89 -5.60
CA ARG A 276 -4.96 -16.02 -6.73
C ARG A 276 -3.92 -14.96 -6.38
N SER A 277 -3.39 -15.02 -5.16
CA SER A 277 -2.45 -14.03 -4.66
C SER A 277 -1.04 -14.64 -4.61
N THR A 278 -0.11 -14.08 -5.39
CA THR A 278 1.31 -14.45 -5.32
C THR A 278 1.89 -14.21 -3.92
N ARG A 279 1.45 -13.16 -3.22
CA ARG A 279 1.86 -12.85 -1.84
C ARG A 279 1.47 -13.97 -0.86
N LEU A 280 0.19 -14.32 -0.78
CA LEU A 280 -0.29 -15.47 0.00
C LEU A 280 0.41 -16.77 -0.38
N MET A 281 0.70 -16.99 -1.67
CA MET A 281 1.49 -18.16 -2.09
C MET A 281 2.88 -18.16 -1.44
N GLU A 282 3.61 -17.04 -1.48
CA GLU A 282 4.91 -16.90 -0.82
C GLU A 282 4.81 -17.02 0.72
N ILE A 283 3.74 -16.50 1.32
CA ILE A 283 3.47 -16.62 2.76
C ILE A 283 3.32 -18.09 3.15
N PHE A 284 2.52 -18.87 2.42
CA PHE A 284 2.19 -20.24 2.82
C PHE A 284 3.19 -21.29 2.34
N LEU A 285 3.92 -21.05 1.23
CA LEU A 285 4.80 -22.05 0.62
C LEU A 285 5.80 -22.71 1.59
N PRO A 286 6.45 -21.99 2.52
CA PRO A 286 7.36 -22.63 3.48
C PRO A 286 6.66 -23.65 4.40
N ILE A 287 5.42 -23.37 4.80
CA ILE A 287 4.63 -24.26 5.66
C ILE A 287 4.06 -25.42 4.86
N THR A 288 3.44 -25.13 3.72
CA THR A 288 2.78 -26.14 2.90
C THR A 288 3.76 -27.15 2.35
N LYS A 289 5.00 -26.73 2.02
CA LYS A 289 6.08 -27.64 1.62
C LYS A 289 6.51 -28.59 2.75
N LEU A 290 6.62 -28.09 3.99
CA LEU A 290 6.99 -28.92 5.13
C LEU A 290 5.90 -29.92 5.49
N LEU A 291 4.65 -29.54 5.27
CA LEU A 291 3.48 -30.38 5.49
C LEU A 291 3.30 -31.38 4.32
N GLY A 292 3.53 -30.98 3.07
CA GLY A 292 3.20 -31.77 1.88
C GLY A 292 1.82 -31.41 1.31
N ILE A 293 1.35 -30.18 1.57
CA ILE A 293 0.12 -29.63 1.00
C ILE A 293 0.46 -28.95 -0.32
N HIS A 294 -0.26 -29.28 -1.39
CA HIS A 294 -0.10 -28.59 -2.67
C HIS A 294 -0.79 -27.23 -2.65
N ILE A 295 -0.06 -26.18 -3.04
CA ILE A 295 -0.62 -24.85 -3.24
C ILE A 295 -0.76 -24.58 -4.74
N VAL A 296 -1.95 -24.18 -5.16
CA VAL A 296 -2.34 -23.99 -6.56
C VAL A 296 -2.68 -22.52 -6.78
N PHE A 297 -2.02 -21.90 -7.76
CA PHE A 297 -2.40 -20.58 -8.23
C PHE A 297 -3.58 -20.70 -9.21
N THR A 298 -4.69 -20.03 -8.93
CA THR A 298 -5.91 -20.06 -9.76
C THR A 298 -6.67 -18.76 -9.62
N ASP A 299 -7.20 -18.22 -10.71
CA ASP A 299 -8.01 -16.98 -10.70
C ASP A 299 -9.42 -17.19 -10.12
N GLN A 300 -9.90 -18.45 -10.10
CA GLN A 300 -11.24 -18.81 -9.64
C GLN A 300 -11.22 -19.23 -8.17
N LEU A 301 -11.76 -18.37 -7.31
CA LEU A 301 -11.98 -18.61 -5.87
C LEU A 301 -13.44 -18.29 -5.50
N ASN A 302 -14.39 -19.06 -6.04
CA ASN A 302 -15.81 -18.70 -6.05
C ASN A 302 -16.40 -18.58 -4.63
N MET A 303 -16.08 -19.53 -3.75
CA MET A 303 -16.63 -19.51 -2.39
C MET A 303 -15.96 -18.44 -1.54
N PHE A 304 -14.67 -18.19 -1.74
CA PHE A 304 -14.00 -17.03 -1.16
C PHE A 304 -14.63 -15.71 -1.62
N ASP A 305 -14.86 -15.53 -2.92
CA ASP A 305 -15.45 -14.31 -3.48
C ASP A 305 -16.86 -14.08 -2.92
N MET A 306 -17.69 -15.13 -2.83
CA MET A 306 -19.00 -15.05 -2.17
C MET A 306 -18.91 -14.62 -0.70
N ALA A 307 -17.99 -15.22 0.08
CA ALA A 307 -17.80 -14.88 1.48
C ALA A 307 -17.30 -13.43 1.66
N ARG A 308 -16.35 -13.00 0.83
CA ARG A 308 -15.85 -11.62 0.78
C ARG A 308 -16.98 -10.64 0.47
N ASP A 309 -17.74 -10.89 -0.58
CA ASP A 309 -18.78 -9.96 -1.03
C ASP A 309 -19.90 -9.83 0.00
N SER A 310 -20.29 -10.93 0.65
CA SER A 310 -21.23 -10.91 1.79
C SER A 310 -20.69 -10.06 2.94
N TYR A 311 -19.42 -10.24 3.32
CA TYR A 311 -18.79 -9.44 4.37
C TYR A 311 -18.76 -7.95 4.02
N LEU A 312 -18.36 -7.61 2.79
CA LEU A 312 -18.27 -6.22 2.33
C LEU A 312 -19.65 -5.55 2.27
N GLN A 313 -20.70 -6.29 1.90
CA GLN A 313 -22.08 -5.79 1.94
C GLN A 313 -22.50 -5.47 3.39
N ASP A 314 -22.30 -6.39 4.32
CA ASP A 314 -22.66 -6.19 5.73
C ASP A 314 -21.94 -4.99 6.35
N MET A 315 -20.67 -4.78 6.02
CA MET A 315 -19.88 -3.66 6.53
C MET A 315 -20.31 -2.30 5.97
N ARG A 316 -20.94 -2.25 4.79
CA ARG A 316 -21.48 -1.01 4.21
C ARG A 316 -22.74 -0.51 4.93
N PHE A 317 -23.54 -1.41 5.51
CA PHE A 317 -24.81 -1.08 6.18
C PHE A 317 -24.68 -0.71 7.67
N ARG A 318 -23.49 -0.85 8.27
CA ARG A 318 -23.23 -0.56 9.69
C ARG A 318 -22.78 0.88 9.97
N LYS A 319 -23.12 1.85 9.10
CA LYS A 319 -22.76 3.27 9.29
C LYS A 319 -23.65 3.98 10.31
#